data_AF-A0A3E1DF93-F1
#
_entry.id   AF-A0A3E1DF93-F1
#
_cell.length_a   1.000
_cell.length_b   1.000
_cell.length_c   1.000
_cell.angle_alpha   90.00
_cell.angle_beta   90.00
_cell.angle_gamma   90.00
#
_symmetry.space_group_name_H-M   'P 1'
#
loop_
_entity.id
_entity.type
_entity.pdbx_description
1 polymer ?
#
loop_
_entity_poly.entity_id
_entity_poly.type
_entity_poly.pdbx_seq_one_letter_code
_entity_poly.pdbx_strand_id
1 'polypeptide(L)'
;MFMHVIFGAALFTYAVTRKSVYLISLLLLALIASAKVHAAGSVLSVICSDEDMGAEVFINDKFKGKCPVDLIVPAGKLKLKVEKKVDAFSDRVFEQEIKVGKGVDKHVKVPLVATQLNDKGKELQARRLSLEQAELKKSGKEGTPEMVATPAPNVTMTHSAVPSPVVVAGPAVIIPPVMLSPQVVTTDQSANEPV
;
A
#
# COMPACT_ATOMS: atom_id res chain seq x y z
N MET A 1 -56.82 8.71 73.03
CA MET A 1 -55.99 7.48 73.02
C MET A 1 -55.60 7.24 71.56
N PHE A 2 -54.32 6.91 71.34
CA PHE A 2 -53.58 6.81 70.07
C PHE A 2 -52.83 8.05 69.57
N MET A 3 -51.51 7.85 69.56
CA MET A 3 -50.43 8.77 69.33
C MET A 3 -50.14 8.96 67.85
N HIS A 4 -49.67 10.18 67.55
CA HIS A 4 -48.65 10.54 66.57
C HIS A 4 -47.87 9.41 65.90
N VAL A 5 -47.81 9.42 64.57
CA VAL A 5 -46.55 9.41 63.81
C VAL A 5 -46.73 10.29 62.55
N ILE A 6 -46.25 11.53 62.64
CA ILE A 6 -46.16 12.50 61.54
C ILE A 6 -44.66 12.80 61.35
N PHE A 7 -44.24 12.84 60.09
CA PHE A 7 -43.02 13.44 59.54
C PHE A 7 -41.65 12.87 59.94
N GLY A 8 -41.03 12.20 58.96
CA GLY A 8 -39.59 11.99 58.86
C GLY A 8 -39.02 12.58 57.57
N ALA A 9 -39.38 13.82 57.25
CA ALA A 9 -38.65 14.63 56.26
C ALA A 9 -37.52 15.35 56.99
N ALA A 10 -36.38 14.70 57.14
CA ALA A 10 -35.16 15.33 57.63
C ALA A 10 -34.03 15.02 56.64
N LEU A 11 -33.89 15.95 55.70
CA LEU A 11 -32.60 16.53 55.31
C LEU A 11 -31.42 15.55 55.39
N PHE A 12 -31.19 14.81 54.30
CA PHE A 12 -29.83 14.42 53.95
C PHE A 12 -29.07 15.71 53.60
N THR A 13 -28.58 16.36 54.65
CA THR A 13 -27.79 17.58 54.63
C THR A 13 -26.51 17.35 53.83
N TYR A 14 -26.53 17.91 52.63
CA TYR A 14 -25.46 18.53 51.86
C TYR A 14 -24.24 19.02 52.68
N ALA A 15 -23.42 18.11 53.22
CA ALA A 15 -22.08 18.40 53.75
C ALA A 15 -20.97 17.93 52.78
N VAL A 16 -21.26 17.95 51.48
CA VAL A 16 -20.33 17.53 50.42
C VAL A 16 -20.26 18.59 49.30
N THR A 17 -20.23 19.88 49.63
CA THR A 17 -20.64 20.93 48.65
C THR A 17 -19.52 21.72 47.96
N ARG A 18 -18.23 21.37 48.10
CA ARG A 18 -17.19 21.94 47.21
C ARG A 18 -16.41 20.90 46.41
N LYS A 19 -15.82 19.89 47.05
CA LYS A 19 -15.02 18.87 46.32
C LYS A 19 -15.86 17.95 45.43
N SER A 20 -17.09 17.61 45.84
CA SER A 20 -17.96 16.74 45.04
C SER A 20 -18.56 17.43 43.81
N VAL A 21 -18.80 18.74 43.88
CA VAL A 21 -19.24 19.53 42.71
C VAL A 21 -18.20 19.48 41.60
N TYR A 22 -16.91 19.57 41.93
CA TYR A 22 -15.83 19.42 40.95
C TYR A 22 -15.71 17.99 40.43
N LEU A 23 -15.89 16.95 41.26
CA LEU A 23 -15.83 15.57 40.81
C LEU A 23 -16.95 15.21 39.83
N ILE A 24 -18.19 15.64 40.12
CA ILE A 24 -19.33 15.42 39.24
C ILE A 24 -19.15 16.22 37.94
N SER A 25 -18.69 17.46 38.03
CA SER A 25 -18.42 18.28 36.84
C SER A 25 -17.28 17.70 35.98
N LEU A 26 -16.22 17.17 36.60
CA LEU A 26 -15.12 16.48 35.90
C LEU A 26 -15.59 15.18 35.23
N LEU A 27 -16.45 14.41 35.90
CA LEU A 27 -17.04 13.18 35.37
C LEU A 27 -17.94 13.47 34.15
N LEU A 28 -18.75 14.53 34.22
CA LEU A 28 -19.56 15.01 33.10
C LEU A 28 -18.68 15.51 31.93
N LEU A 29 -17.58 16.21 32.21
CA LEU A 29 -16.64 16.67 31.18
C LEU A 29 -15.95 15.48 30.46
N ALA A 30 -15.65 14.41 31.20
CA ALA A 30 -15.07 13.19 30.63
C ALA A 30 -16.07 12.43 29.72
N LEU A 31 -17.37 12.47 30.02
CA LEU A 31 -18.39 11.83 29.18
C LEU A 31 -18.55 12.51 27.81
N ILE A 32 -18.43 13.84 27.73
CA ILE A 32 -18.64 14.59 26.48
C ILE A 32 -17.48 14.38 25.48
N ALA A 33 -16.28 14.06 25.97
CA ALA A 33 -15.11 13.80 25.11
C ALA A 33 -15.23 12.52 24.26
N SER A 34 -16.24 11.67 24.48
CA SER A 34 -16.37 10.37 23.81
C SER A 34 -17.36 10.37 22.64
N ALA A 35 -17.89 11.52 22.22
CA ALA A 35 -18.76 11.61 21.05
C ALA A 35 -17.97 11.30 19.76
N LYS A 36 -17.80 10.00 19.48
CA LYS A 36 -17.37 9.50 18.17
C LYS A 36 -18.46 9.86 17.17
N VAL A 37 -18.28 11.00 16.49
CA VAL A 37 -19.13 11.39 15.37
C VAL A 37 -19.07 10.25 14.35
N HIS A 38 -20.18 9.52 14.22
CA HIS A 38 -20.35 8.53 13.17
C HIS A 38 -20.50 9.29 11.85
N ALA A 39 -19.37 9.47 11.16
CA ALA A 39 -19.39 9.96 9.79
C ALA A 39 -20.21 8.98 8.95
N ALA A 40 -21.18 9.49 8.19
CA ALA A 40 -21.92 8.70 7.21
C ALA A 40 -20.91 7.93 6.35
N GLY A 41 -21.05 6.60 6.36
CA GLY A 41 -20.20 5.71 5.60
C GLY A 41 -20.30 6.03 4.10
N SER A 42 -19.22 5.81 3.38
CA SER A 42 -19.15 5.96 1.92
C SER A 42 -18.83 4.59 1.34
N VAL A 43 -19.43 4.21 0.22
CA VAL A 43 -19.18 2.89 -0.38
C VAL A 43 -17.95 2.97 -1.28
N LEU A 44 -17.01 2.07 -1.09
CA LEU A 44 -15.84 1.90 -1.95
C LEU A 44 -15.89 0.51 -2.58
N SER A 45 -16.07 0.48 -3.89
CA SER A 45 -16.05 -0.73 -4.71
C SER A 45 -14.68 -0.92 -5.35
N VAL A 46 -13.98 -1.98 -4.98
CA VAL A 46 -12.68 -2.36 -5.55
C VAL A 46 -12.90 -3.45 -6.57
N ILE A 47 -12.61 -3.13 -7.84
CA ILE A 47 -12.81 -4.02 -8.98
C ILE A 47 -11.45 -4.44 -9.52
N CYS A 48 -11.24 -5.75 -9.66
CA CYS A 48 -10.02 -6.32 -10.25
C CYS A 48 -10.34 -7.00 -11.58
N SER A 49 -9.33 -7.10 -12.44
CA SER A 49 -9.39 -7.92 -13.65
C SER A 49 -9.47 -9.42 -13.30
N ASP A 50 -9.88 -10.25 -14.25
CA ASP A 50 -10.04 -11.70 -14.03
C ASP A 50 -8.75 -12.38 -13.56
N GLU A 51 -7.61 -11.98 -14.14
CA GLU A 51 -6.29 -12.47 -13.76
C GLU A 51 -5.87 -12.06 -12.34
N ASP A 52 -6.56 -11.08 -11.73
CA ASP A 52 -6.26 -10.46 -10.45
C ASP A 52 -7.32 -10.78 -9.38
N MET A 53 -8.33 -11.58 -9.71
CA MET A 53 -9.32 -12.04 -8.73
C MET A 53 -8.66 -12.75 -7.55
N GLY A 54 -9.26 -12.57 -6.37
CA GLY A 54 -8.79 -13.15 -5.11
C GLY A 54 -7.63 -12.40 -4.46
N ALA A 55 -7.14 -11.31 -5.06
CA ALA A 55 -6.14 -10.43 -4.46
C ALA A 55 -6.63 -9.86 -3.11
N GLU A 56 -5.74 -9.74 -2.15
CA GLU A 56 -6.02 -9.21 -0.82
C GLU A 56 -6.10 -7.69 -0.84
N VAL A 57 -7.19 -7.13 -0.32
CA VAL A 57 -7.46 -5.69 -0.30
C VAL A 57 -7.23 -5.14 1.11
N PHE A 58 -6.42 -4.09 1.19
CA PHE A 58 -6.07 -3.39 2.42
C PHE A 58 -6.45 -1.92 2.32
N ILE A 59 -7.07 -1.39 3.38
CA ILE A 59 -7.39 0.03 3.53
C ILE A 59 -6.72 0.55 4.79
N ASN A 60 -5.82 1.53 4.64
CA ASN A 60 -4.96 2.04 5.72
C ASN A 60 -4.25 0.89 6.44
N ASP A 61 -3.60 0.03 5.65
CA ASP A 61 -2.82 -1.14 6.08
C ASP A 61 -3.62 -2.20 6.87
N LYS A 62 -4.96 -2.13 6.86
CA LYS A 62 -5.84 -3.15 7.46
C LYS A 62 -6.51 -4.00 6.39
N PHE A 63 -6.40 -5.33 6.50
CA PHE A 63 -7.09 -6.27 5.61
C PHE A 63 -8.61 -6.09 5.68
N LYS A 64 -9.25 -5.98 4.52
CA LYS A 64 -10.70 -5.76 4.38
C LYS A 64 -11.43 -6.85 3.63
N GLY A 65 -10.73 -7.67 2.85
CA GLY A 65 -11.34 -8.74 2.08
C GLY A 65 -10.51 -9.09 0.85
N LYS A 66 -11.11 -9.89 -0.04
CA LYS A 66 -10.51 -10.28 -1.32
C LYS A 66 -11.25 -9.61 -2.46
N CYS A 67 -10.53 -9.21 -3.51
CA CYS A 67 -11.08 -8.54 -4.68
C CYS A 67 -11.85 -9.52 -5.59
N PRO A 68 -13.02 -9.15 -6.15
CA PRO A 68 -13.73 -7.88 -5.98
C PRO A 68 -14.44 -7.75 -4.63
N VAL A 69 -14.51 -6.53 -4.09
CA VAL A 69 -15.16 -6.26 -2.79
C VAL A 69 -15.76 -4.86 -2.72
N ASP A 70 -16.94 -4.75 -2.09
CA ASP A 70 -17.59 -3.50 -1.72
C ASP A 70 -17.45 -3.27 -0.22
N LEU A 71 -16.98 -2.08 0.17
CA LEU A 71 -16.64 -1.77 1.56
C LEU A 71 -17.24 -0.44 1.97
N ILE A 72 -17.77 -0.35 3.19
CA ILE A 72 -18.13 0.94 3.79
C ILE A 72 -16.88 1.52 4.44
N VAL A 73 -16.42 2.67 3.93
CA VAL A 73 -15.22 3.37 4.39
C VAL A 73 -15.57 4.78 4.89
N PRO A 74 -14.78 5.35 5.83
CA PRO A 74 -14.95 6.74 6.21
C PRO A 74 -14.54 7.68 5.07
N ALA A 75 -15.18 8.83 4.99
CA ALA A 75 -14.76 9.90 4.09
C ALA A 75 -13.35 10.40 4.45
N GLY A 76 -12.61 10.86 3.44
CA GLY A 76 -11.27 11.41 3.59
C GLY A 76 -10.24 10.76 2.66
N LYS A 77 -8.96 10.90 3.01
CA LYS A 77 -7.84 10.25 2.32
C LYS A 77 -7.65 8.84 2.87
N LEU A 78 -7.58 7.86 1.98
CA LEU A 78 -7.37 6.46 2.32
C LEU A 78 -6.20 5.91 1.50
N LYS A 79 -5.34 5.12 2.13
CA LYS A 79 -4.32 4.33 1.44
C LYS A 79 -4.93 3.00 1.03
N LEU A 80 -5.19 2.83 -0.27
CA LEU A 80 -5.62 1.57 -0.85
C LEU A 80 -4.38 0.77 -1.25
N LYS A 81 -4.25 -0.46 -0.73
CA LYS A 81 -3.25 -1.43 -1.17
C LYS A 81 -3.96 -2.71 -1.60
N VAL A 82 -3.63 -3.23 -2.76
CA VAL A 82 -4.11 -4.52 -3.26
C VAL A 82 -2.92 -5.39 -3.60
N GLU A 83 -2.88 -6.59 -3.05
CA GLU A 83 -1.74 -7.49 -3.13
C GLU A 83 -2.18 -8.88 -3.58
N LYS A 84 -1.51 -9.43 -4.60
CA LYS A 84 -1.71 -10.79 -5.07
C LYS A 84 -0.39 -11.54 -5.06
N LYS A 85 -0.36 -12.64 -4.31
CA LYS A 85 0.78 -13.56 -4.31
C LYS A 85 0.82 -14.31 -5.64
N VAL A 86 1.93 -14.20 -6.35
CA VAL A 86 2.16 -14.94 -7.60
C VAL A 86 2.83 -16.27 -7.28
N ASP A 87 3.83 -16.24 -6.41
CA ASP A 87 4.57 -17.41 -5.93
C ASP A 87 5.07 -17.19 -4.48
N ALA A 88 5.99 -18.03 -3.99
CA ALA A 88 6.52 -17.92 -2.63
C ALA A 88 7.43 -16.69 -2.39
N PHE A 89 7.97 -16.12 -3.46
CA PHE A 89 9.01 -15.09 -3.48
C PHE A 89 8.59 -13.81 -4.21
N SER A 90 7.42 -13.81 -4.85
CA SER A 90 6.98 -12.72 -5.71
C SER A 90 5.50 -12.40 -5.53
N ASP A 91 5.23 -11.09 -5.47
CA ASP A 91 3.89 -10.53 -5.34
C ASP A 91 3.64 -9.48 -6.43
N ARG A 92 2.39 -9.33 -6.85
CA ARG A 92 1.92 -8.14 -7.58
C ARG A 92 1.24 -7.21 -6.58
N VAL A 93 1.69 -5.96 -6.54
CA VAL A 93 1.23 -4.99 -5.55
C VAL A 93 0.78 -3.71 -6.24
N PHE A 94 -0.43 -3.23 -5.93
CA PHE A 94 -0.92 -1.92 -6.31
C PHE A 94 -1.15 -1.08 -5.05
N GLU A 95 -0.55 0.11 -4.99
CA GLU A 95 -0.74 1.07 -3.90
C GLU A 95 -1.14 2.44 -4.47
N GLN A 96 -2.24 3.00 -3.96
CA GLN A 96 -2.72 4.32 -4.35
C GLN A 96 -3.39 5.04 -3.17
N GLU A 97 -3.11 6.34 -3.01
CA GLU A 97 -3.91 7.20 -2.14
C GLU A 97 -5.19 7.62 -2.88
N ILE A 98 -6.35 7.31 -2.30
CA ILE A 98 -7.66 7.69 -2.84
C ILE A 98 -8.35 8.68 -1.89
N LYS A 99 -9.03 9.67 -2.46
CA LYS A 99 -9.92 10.58 -1.72
C LYS A 99 -11.36 10.13 -1.88
N VAL A 100 -12.08 9.93 -0.78
CA VAL A 100 -13.49 9.52 -0.75
C VAL A 100 -14.31 10.62 -0.10
N GLY A 101 -15.37 11.09 -0.78
CA GLY A 101 -16.32 12.07 -0.24
C GLY A 101 -17.34 11.41 0.69
N LYS A 102 -18.00 12.17 1.55
CA LYS A 102 -19.00 11.66 2.50
C LYS A 102 -20.27 11.21 1.77
N GLY A 103 -20.70 9.97 2.00
CA GLY A 103 -21.91 9.40 1.39
C GLY A 103 -21.79 9.21 -0.12
N VAL A 104 -20.57 9.10 -0.64
CA VAL A 104 -20.30 8.90 -2.06
C VAL A 104 -19.97 7.44 -2.31
N ASP A 105 -20.49 6.92 -3.41
CA ASP A 105 -20.10 5.61 -3.94
C ASP A 105 -18.94 5.80 -4.90
N LYS A 106 -17.79 5.20 -4.58
CA LYS A 106 -16.56 5.32 -5.36
C LYS A 106 -16.13 3.96 -5.89
N HIS A 107 -15.95 3.88 -7.20
CA HIS A 107 -15.40 2.70 -7.87
C HIS A 107 -13.92 2.91 -8.18
N VAL A 108 -13.09 1.91 -7.86
CA VAL A 108 -11.67 1.90 -8.19
C VAL A 108 -11.35 0.63 -8.94
N LYS A 109 -10.94 0.77 -10.20
CA LYS A 109 -10.40 -0.34 -10.99
C LYS A 109 -8.91 -0.46 -10.70
N VAL A 110 -8.47 -1.64 -10.30
CA VAL A 110 -7.10 -1.90 -9.86
C VAL A 110 -6.34 -2.62 -10.97
N PRO A 111 -5.40 -1.94 -11.65
CA PRO A 111 -4.42 -2.62 -12.50
C PRO A 111 -3.26 -3.11 -11.63
N LEU A 112 -3.14 -4.41 -11.38
CA LEU A 112 -1.94 -4.94 -10.74
C LEU A 112 -0.75 -4.82 -11.70
N VAL A 113 0.33 -4.21 -11.22
CA VAL A 113 1.56 -4.01 -12.01
C VAL A 113 2.36 -5.31 -12.14
N ALA A 114 3.48 -5.24 -12.86
CA ALA A 114 4.41 -6.36 -13.01
C ALA A 114 4.83 -6.97 -11.66
N THR A 115 5.09 -8.27 -11.69
CA THR A 115 5.54 -9.06 -10.54
C THR A 115 6.82 -8.48 -9.94
N GLN A 116 6.82 -8.29 -8.61
CA GLN A 116 7.97 -7.80 -7.85
C GLN A 116 8.37 -8.84 -6.80
N LEU A 117 9.67 -8.91 -6.48
CA LEU A 117 10.13 -9.78 -5.39
C LEU A 117 9.57 -9.25 -4.06
N ASN A 118 9.03 -10.17 -3.27
CA ASN A 118 8.62 -9.91 -1.90
C ASN A 118 9.84 -9.93 -0.97
N ASP A 119 9.61 -9.68 0.33
CA ASP A 119 10.71 -9.58 1.29
C ASP A 119 11.56 -10.87 1.35
N LYS A 120 10.92 -12.04 1.25
CA LYS A 120 11.63 -13.33 1.18
C LYS A 120 12.41 -13.49 -0.11
N GLY A 121 11.82 -13.08 -1.24
CA GLY A 121 12.47 -13.11 -2.55
C GLY A 121 13.71 -12.21 -2.59
N LYS A 122 13.61 -11.00 -2.03
CA LYS A 122 14.72 -10.05 -1.90
C LYS A 122 15.82 -10.61 -1.00
N GLU A 123 15.47 -11.20 0.14
CA GLU A 123 16.44 -11.82 1.05
C GLU A 123 17.19 -12.98 0.38
N LEU A 124 16.47 -13.86 -0.32
CA LEU A 124 17.07 -14.98 -1.03
C LEU A 124 18.02 -14.50 -2.14
N GLN A 125 17.62 -13.48 -2.89
CA GLN A 125 18.45 -12.87 -3.92
C GLN A 125 19.73 -12.26 -3.31
N ALA A 126 19.61 -11.51 -2.22
CA ALA A 126 20.75 -10.92 -1.52
C ALA A 126 21.72 -11.98 -0.99
N ARG A 127 21.19 -13.08 -0.44
CA ARG A 127 22.01 -14.21 0.02
C ARG A 127 22.75 -14.88 -1.12
N ARG A 128 22.09 -15.10 -2.26
CA ARG A 128 22.71 -15.70 -3.45
C ARG A 128 23.87 -14.83 -3.97
N LEU A 129 23.64 -13.52 -4.10
CA LEU A 129 24.68 -12.57 -4.53
C LEU A 129 25.87 -12.55 -3.56
N SER A 130 25.60 -12.64 -2.26
CA SER A 130 26.67 -12.65 -1.23
C SER A 130 27.55 -13.90 -1.31
N LEU A 131 26.96 -15.07 -1.60
CA LEU A 131 27.70 -16.32 -1.75
C LEU A 131 28.56 -16.31 -3.03
N GLU A 132 28.01 -15.84 -4.14
CA GLU A 132 28.73 -15.74 -5.42
C GLU A 132 29.95 -14.80 -5.30
N GLN A 133 29.79 -13.68 -4.60
CA GLN A 133 30.91 -12.79 -4.30
C GLN A 133 31.98 -13.42 -3.38
N ALA A 134 31.59 -14.29 -2.45
CA ALA A 134 32.53 -14.99 -1.58
C ALA A 134 33.33 -16.05 -2.36
N GLU A 135 32.70 -16.75 -3.31
CA GLU A 135 33.37 -17.72 -4.19
C GLU A 135 34.39 -17.05 -5.11
N LEU A 136 34.04 -15.90 -5.72
CA LEU A 136 34.96 -15.11 -6.55
C LEU A 136 36.16 -14.57 -5.76
N LYS A 137 35.98 -14.25 -4.48
CA LYS A 137 37.09 -13.83 -3.61
C LYS A 137 38.00 -14.99 -3.21
N LYS A 138 37.47 -16.21 -3.15
CA LYS A 138 38.24 -17.41 -2.79
C LYS A 138 39.16 -17.84 -3.94
N SER A 139 38.72 -17.73 -5.20
CA SER A 139 39.54 -18.08 -6.37
C SER A 139 40.72 -17.13 -6.61
N GLY A 140 40.69 -15.90 -6.08
CA GLY A 140 41.77 -14.92 -6.25
C GLY A 140 43.00 -15.10 -5.36
N LYS A 141 43.03 -16.07 -4.44
CA LYS A 141 44.18 -16.31 -3.54
C LYS A 141 45.00 -17.56 -3.86
N GLU A 142 44.59 -18.35 -4.85
CA GLU A 142 45.28 -19.59 -5.24
C GLU A 142 46.05 -19.36 -6.53
N GLY A 143 47.07 -18.54 -6.42
CA GLY A 143 47.93 -18.12 -7.53
C GLY A 143 49.24 -17.56 -6.99
N THR A 144 50.03 -18.40 -6.33
CA THR A 144 51.48 -18.27 -6.54
C THR A 144 51.67 -18.41 -8.04
N PRO A 145 52.27 -17.44 -8.75
CA PRO A 145 52.58 -17.59 -10.16
C PRO A 145 53.59 -18.73 -10.28
N GLU A 146 53.11 -19.96 -10.44
CA GLU A 146 53.94 -21.04 -10.92
C GLU A 146 54.25 -20.69 -12.36
N MET A 147 55.47 -20.19 -12.55
CA MET A 147 56.06 -19.82 -13.82
C MET A 147 56.25 -21.09 -14.66
N VAL A 148 55.15 -21.68 -15.12
CA VAL A 148 55.18 -22.78 -16.08
C VAL A 148 55.48 -22.14 -17.43
N ALA A 149 56.77 -22.21 -17.81
CA ALA A 149 57.24 -21.87 -19.13
C ALA A 149 56.41 -22.63 -20.16
N THR A 150 55.50 -21.91 -20.84
CA THR A 150 54.76 -22.47 -21.96
C THR A 150 55.71 -22.50 -23.15
N PRO A 151 55.93 -23.67 -23.79
CA PRO A 151 56.66 -23.74 -25.04
C PRO A 151 55.86 -23.03 -26.12
N ALA A 152 56.53 -22.14 -26.85
CA ALA A 152 55.95 -21.33 -27.92
C ALA A 152 55.16 -22.18 -28.93
N PRO A 153 53.86 -21.92 -29.13
CA PRO A 153 53.17 -22.39 -30.31
C PRO A 153 53.38 -21.38 -31.44
N ASN A 154 54.06 -21.80 -32.51
CA ASN A 154 54.01 -21.13 -33.81
C ASN A 154 52.56 -21.17 -34.31
N VAL A 155 51.81 -20.08 -34.14
CA VAL A 155 50.49 -19.93 -34.77
C VAL A 155 50.58 -18.83 -35.82
N THR A 156 50.68 -19.30 -37.07
CA THR A 156 50.54 -18.52 -38.28
C THR A 156 49.21 -17.78 -38.29
N MET A 157 49.26 -16.45 -38.38
CA MET A 157 48.07 -15.61 -38.55
C MET A 157 47.47 -15.82 -39.95
N THR A 158 46.39 -16.57 -40.05
CA THR A 158 45.46 -16.46 -41.19
C THR A 158 44.41 -15.40 -40.89
N HIS A 159 44.59 -14.26 -41.55
CA HIS A 159 43.72 -13.11 -41.58
C HIS A 159 42.41 -13.45 -42.32
N SER A 160 41.33 -13.75 -41.60
CA SER A 160 39.98 -13.78 -42.19
C SER A 160 39.32 -12.43 -41.98
N ALA A 161 39.32 -11.64 -43.06
CA ALA A 161 38.47 -10.48 -43.21
C ALA A 161 37.01 -10.94 -43.38
N VAL A 162 36.17 -10.64 -42.40
CA VAL A 162 34.71 -10.71 -42.55
C VAL A 162 34.19 -9.27 -42.52
N PRO A 163 33.54 -8.79 -43.60
CA PRO A 163 33.00 -7.44 -43.65
C PRO A 163 31.75 -7.32 -42.76
N SER A 164 31.69 -6.24 -41.99
CA SER A 164 30.51 -5.85 -41.22
C SER A 164 29.39 -5.39 -42.16
N PRO A 165 28.13 -5.83 -41.97
CA PRO A 165 26.99 -5.16 -42.60
C PRO A 165 26.76 -3.82 -41.91
N VAL A 166 26.96 -2.74 -42.67
CA VAL A 166 26.54 -1.38 -42.33
C VAL A 166 25.02 -1.35 -42.30
N VAL A 167 24.42 -1.40 -41.11
CA VAL A 167 23.01 -1.05 -40.92
C VAL A 167 22.96 0.44 -40.62
N VAL A 168 22.58 1.21 -41.63
CA VAL A 168 22.27 2.63 -41.52
C VAL A 168 21.02 2.79 -40.66
N ALA A 169 21.19 3.02 -39.37
CA ALA A 169 20.13 3.53 -38.52
C ALA A 169 19.95 5.02 -38.84
N GLY A 170 18.85 5.35 -39.51
CA GLY A 170 18.44 6.73 -39.75
C GLY A 170 18.26 7.52 -38.44
N PRO A 171 18.34 8.86 -38.48
CA PRO A 171 18.21 9.68 -37.30
C PRO A 171 16.85 9.44 -36.65
N ALA A 172 16.88 8.92 -35.42
CA ALA A 172 15.72 8.89 -34.55
C ALA A 172 15.28 10.34 -34.33
N VAL A 173 14.17 10.73 -34.98
CA VAL A 173 13.48 11.97 -34.68
C VAL A 173 13.03 11.85 -33.23
N ILE A 174 13.73 12.57 -32.36
CA ILE A 174 13.36 12.78 -30.97
C ILE A 174 12.09 13.65 -31.04
N ILE A 175 10.93 12.99 -31.11
CA ILE A 175 9.66 13.66 -30.86
C ILE A 175 9.62 13.89 -29.35
N PRO A 176 9.67 15.14 -28.86
CA PRO A 176 9.53 15.40 -27.44
C PRO A 176 8.17 14.84 -26.98
N PRO A 177 8.08 14.28 -25.77
CA PRO A 177 6.81 13.84 -25.23
C PRO A 177 5.85 15.04 -25.20
N VAL A 178 4.81 14.97 -26.02
CA VAL A 178 3.68 15.91 -25.95
C VAL A 178 3.10 15.73 -24.57
N MET A 179 3.34 16.71 -23.70
CA MET A 179 2.64 16.83 -22.43
C MET A 179 1.18 17.12 -22.74
N LEU A 180 0.40 16.06 -22.95
CA LEU A 180 -1.05 16.13 -22.93
C LEU A 180 -1.44 16.54 -21.52
N SER A 181 -1.82 17.81 -21.37
CA SER A 181 -2.48 18.31 -20.18
C SER A 181 -3.64 17.38 -19.82
N PRO A 182 -3.88 17.10 -18.52
CA PRO A 182 -5.01 16.28 -18.11
C PRO A 182 -6.30 16.96 -18.62
N GLN A 183 -6.95 16.34 -19.59
CA GLN A 183 -8.31 16.71 -19.95
C GLN A 183 -9.17 16.36 -18.74
N VAL A 184 -9.62 17.39 -18.03
CA VAL A 184 -10.64 17.28 -16.99
C VAL A 184 -11.92 16.86 -17.71
N VAL A 185 -12.13 15.54 -17.81
CA VAL A 185 -13.42 14.99 -18.21
C VAL A 185 -14.38 15.33 -17.09
N THR A 186 -15.14 16.40 -17.32
CA THR A 186 -16.25 16.81 -16.46
C THR A 186 -17.41 15.94 -16.88
N THR A 187 -17.65 14.84 -16.17
CA THR A 187 -18.84 14.03 -16.37
C THR A 187 -20.01 14.77 -15.73
N ASP A 188 -20.88 15.36 -16.55
CA ASP A 188 -22.15 15.90 -16.11
C ASP A 188 -22.97 14.79 -15.45
N GLN A 189 -23.10 14.89 -14.13
CA GLN A 189 -23.93 14.00 -13.33
C GLN A 189 -25.36 14.50 -13.40
N SER A 190 -26.14 13.91 -14.31
CA SER A 190 -27.58 14.11 -14.43
C SER A 190 -28.27 13.76 -13.11
N ALA A 191 -28.87 14.76 -12.47
CA ALA A 191 -29.72 14.60 -11.31
C ALA A 191 -31.03 13.91 -11.72
N ASN A 192 -31.34 12.78 -11.08
CA ASN A 192 -32.70 12.22 -11.09
C ASN A 192 -33.43 12.71 -9.84
N GLU A 193 -34.54 13.41 -10.05
CA GLU A 193 -35.55 13.71 -9.04
C GLU A 193 -36.33 12.45 -8.63
N PRO A 194 -36.70 12.28 -7.35
CA PRO A 194 -37.65 11.27 -6.92
C PRO A 194 -39.11 11.76 -7.05
N VAL A 195 -39.97 10.89 -7.58
CA VAL A 195 -41.44 10.95 -7.51
C VAL A 195 -41.92 10.28 -6.23
#